data_AF-A0A381RFS0-F1
#
_entry.id   AF-A0A381RFS0-F1
#
_cell.length_a   1.000
_cell.length_b   1.000
_cell.length_c   1.000
_cell.angle_alpha   90.00
_cell.angle_beta   90.00
_cell.angle_gamma   90.00
#
_symmetry.space_group_name_H-M   'P 1'
#
loop_
_entity.id
_entity.type
_entity.pdbx_description
1 polymer ?
#
loop_
_entity_poly.entity_id
_entity_poly.type
_entity_poly.pdbx_seq_one_letter_code
_entity_poly.pdbx_strand_id
1 'polypeptide(L)'
;MANVYNWQINRDMSYPYEGKYPERQFAAVFNINRCIACQTCTMACKSTWTFSKGQELMWWNNVETKPYGGYPQYWDVKLLNLMQKAHDRQEKSMTWNSEGTYDGMTIFEAAEKEKTKNGQSRVLGYLPKDHEWTKPNIGEDVSPPKSTKKDKMGYITDPIKLPEHKSFFFYLQRICNHCTYPACLAACPRKAIYKRDEDGVVLIDQERCRGYRKCVEACPYKKAMYNGQTKISEKCIACYPRLEGKDNHITPDGVPVETRCMSSCVGKIRMQGLVKMNQDGIWAKDEENPLYWMIQKEKVALPLYPQFGTEPNMFYIPPRWAPRSYLTQMFGPGVEQAIDRYAAPSRELMAILQLFRAQREVIYKYSIKKGPKIYEKKVTLSDGSQTGLDIYNDTVIGYNEKGKECVRTTVDEPMYERPNKHFNSI
;
A
#
# COMPACT_ATOMS: atom_id res chain seq x y z
N MET A 1 19.67 -20.35 5.00
CA MET A 1 18.74 -19.21 5.09
C MET A 1 18.18 -19.21 6.50
N ALA A 2 17.82 -18.06 7.05
CA ALA A 2 17.20 -17.98 8.36
C ALA A 2 15.72 -18.35 8.26
N ASN A 3 15.14 -18.81 9.37
CA ASN A 3 13.71 -19.03 9.50
C ASN A 3 13.10 -17.81 10.19
N VAL A 4 12.14 -17.16 9.55
CA VAL A 4 11.52 -15.92 10.05
C VAL A 4 9.99 -16.03 10.00
N TYR A 5 9.32 -15.51 11.03
CA TYR A 5 7.86 -15.50 11.09
C TYR A 5 7.30 -14.34 10.28
N ASN A 6 6.35 -14.61 9.38
CA ASN A 6 5.63 -13.59 8.63
C ASN A 6 4.14 -13.67 8.96
N TRP A 7 3.68 -12.72 9.78
CA TRP A 7 2.31 -12.68 10.28
C TRP A 7 1.27 -12.40 9.18
N GLN A 8 1.67 -11.86 8.02
CA GLN A 8 0.76 -11.60 6.89
C GLN A 8 0.44 -12.85 6.07
N ILE A 9 1.27 -13.90 6.19
CA ILE A 9 1.01 -15.22 5.61
C ILE A 9 0.77 -16.29 6.68
N ASN A 10 0.76 -15.88 7.96
CA ASN A 10 0.50 -16.69 9.14
C ASN A 10 1.39 -17.94 9.26
N ARG A 11 2.68 -17.81 8.90
CA ARG A 11 3.65 -18.91 9.06
C ARG A 11 5.09 -18.42 9.05
N ASP A 12 5.96 -19.32 9.49
CA ASP A 12 7.39 -19.24 9.25
C ASP A 12 7.73 -19.43 7.77
N MET A 13 8.77 -18.74 7.30
CA MET A 13 9.30 -18.85 5.94
C MET A 13 10.82 -18.69 5.91
N SER A 14 11.43 -19.21 4.85
CA SER A 14 12.86 -19.04 4.58
C SER A 14 13.18 -17.61 4.10
N TYR A 15 14.12 -16.92 4.75
CA TYR A 15 14.65 -15.62 4.32
C TYR A 15 16.20 -15.61 4.35
N PRO A 16 16.90 -14.96 3.38
CA PRO A 16 18.37 -15.04 3.32
C PRO A 16 19.15 -14.49 4.51
N TYR A 17 18.53 -13.72 5.41
CA TYR A 17 19.17 -13.09 6.56
C TYR A 17 18.29 -13.24 7.81
N GLU A 18 18.85 -13.01 9.00
CA GLU A 18 18.05 -12.88 10.22
C GLU A 18 17.06 -11.70 10.12
N GLY A 19 15.94 -11.81 10.83
CA GLY A 19 14.99 -10.71 10.98
C GLY A 19 15.64 -9.49 11.63
N LYS A 20 15.44 -8.31 11.04
CA LYS A 20 15.92 -7.02 11.59
C LYS A 20 14.73 -6.12 11.86
N TYR A 21 14.40 -5.93 13.13
CA TYR A 21 13.20 -5.21 13.55
C TYR A 21 13.58 -3.83 14.12
N PRO A 22 13.13 -2.73 13.49
CA PRO A 22 13.45 -1.38 13.92
C PRO A 22 12.62 -0.99 15.18
N GLU A 23 12.98 0.08 15.87
CA GLU A 23 12.19 0.62 16.99
C GLU A 23 10.77 1.01 16.54
N ARG A 24 10.69 1.65 15.37
CA ARG A 24 9.44 1.98 14.69
C ARG A 24 9.52 1.57 13.23
N GLN A 25 8.38 1.25 12.64
CA GLN A 25 8.24 0.91 11.24
C GLN A 25 7.41 1.96 10.51
N PHE A 26 7.99 2.54 9.47
CA PHE A 26 7.25 3.34 8.50
C PHE A 26 6.19 2.48 7.82
N ALA A 27 4.92 2.85 8.02
CA ALA A 27 3.77 2.16 7.47
C ALA A 27 2.75 3.17 6.94
N ALA A 28 1.84 2.72 6.08
CA ALA A 28 0.74 3.55 5.61
C ALA A 28 -0.48 2.73 5.21
N VAL A 29 -1.66 3.35 5.29
CA VAL A 29 -2.92 2.84 4.76
C VAL A 29 -3.39 3.75 3.62
N PHE A 30 -3.71 3.16 2.47
CA PHE A 30 -4.31 3.83 1.32
C PHE A 30 -5.78 3.41 1.18
N ASN A 31 -6.69 4.35 1.38
CA ASN A 31 -8.12 4.16 1.15
C ASN A 31 -8.44 4.30 -0.35
N ILE A 32 -8.27 3.22 -1.11
CA ILE A 32 -8.44 3.25 -2.56
C ILE A 32 -9.91 3.34 -3.01
N ASN A 33 -10.88 3.31 -2.08
CA ASN A 33 -12.27 3.68 -2.36
C ASN A 33 -12.46 5.19 -2.58
N ARG A 34 -11.49 6.02 -2.18
CA ARG A 34 -11.53 7.50 -2.32
C ARG A 34 -10.61 8.02 -3.44
N CYS A 35 -9.88 7.13 -4.11
CA CYS A 35 -8.90 7.58 -5.10
C CYS A 35 -9.55 8.03 -6.40
N ILE A 36 -9.03 9.12 -6.96
CA ILE A 36 -9.47 9.71 -8.23
C ILE A 36 -8.36 9.75 -9.30
N ALA A 37 -7.25 9.01 -9.10
CA ALA A 37 -6.09 8.95 -9.99
C ALA A 37 -5.52 10.27 -10.55
N CYS A 38 -5.73 11.41 -9.89
CA CYS A 38 -5.23 12.73 -10.33
C CYS A 38 -3.71 12.87 -10.52
N GLN A 39 -2.90 11.83 -10.23
CA GLN A 39 -1.44 11.82 -10.32
C GLN A 39 -0.70 12.89 -9.50
N THR A 40 -1.39 13.69 -8.66
CA THR A 40 -0.73 14.72 -7.84
C THR A 40 0.35 14.15 -6.92
N CYS A 41 0.09 12.98 -6.33
CA CYS A 41 1.08 12.28 -5.50
C CYS A 41 2.30 11.79 -6.29
N THR A 42 2.10 11.42 -7.56
CA THR A 42 3.15 11.01 -8.51
C THR A 42 4.03 12.22 -8.82
N MET A 43 3.42 13.34 -9.20
CA MET A 43 4.13 14.57 -9.52
C MET A 43 4.84 15.19 -8.32
N ALA A 44 4.22 15.18 -7.13
CA ALA A 44 4.85 15.69 -5.91
C ALA A 44 6.13 14.91 -5.55
N CYS A 45 6.13 13.58 -5.75
CA CYS A 45 7.32 12.77 -5.54
C CYS A 45 8.37 13.05 -6.61
N LYS A 46 7.95 13.11 -7.88
CA LYS A 46 8.81 13.36 -9.05
C LYS A 46 9.57 14.68 -8.93
N SER A 47 8.84 15.77 -8.67
CA SER A 47 9.43 17.12 -8.57
C SER A 47 10.32 17.28 -7.35
N THR A 48 10.10 16.50 -6.28
CA THR A 48 10.94 16.57 -5.08
C THR A 48 12.22 15.75 -5.22
N TRP A 49 12.16 14.55 -5.81
CA TRP A 49 13.25 13.57 -5.68
C TRP A 49 13.84 13.04 -6.97
N THR A 50 13.04 12.93 -8.04
CA THR A 50 13.46 12.22 -9.26
C THR A 50 13.45 13.11 -10.50
N PHE A 51 13.87 14.38 -10.33
CA PHE A 51 13.92 15.39 -11.39
C PHE A 51 15.30 15.49 -12.08
N SER A 52 16.33 14.80 -11.59
CA SER A 52 17.69 14.89 -12.13
C SER A 52 17.89 14.00 -13.37
N LYS A 53 18.98 14.28 -14.11
CA LYS A 53 19.37 13.50 -15.29
C LYS A 53 19.49 12.01 -14.98
N GLY A 54 18.88 11.16 -15.80
CA GLY A 54 18.85 9.70 -15.62
C GLY A 54 17.73 9.18 -14.72
N GLN A 55 16.95 10.08 -14.11
CA GLN A 55 15.78 9.76 -13.28
C GLN A 55 14.46 9.99 -14.03
N GLU A 56 14.48 10.27 -15.34
CA GLU A 56 13.31 10.63 -16.16
C GLU A 56 12.23 9.56 -16.05
N LEU A 57 12.64 8.29 -16.14
CA LEU A 57 11.79 7.11 -15.98
C LEU A 57 11.79 6.56 -14.55
N MET A 58 12.02 7.39 -13.52
CA MET A 58 11.91 6.97 -12.13
C MET A 58 10.68 7.56 -11.46
N TRP A 59 9.62 6.77 -11.40
CA TRP A 59 8.39 7.12 -10.70
C TRP A 59 8.28 6.36 -9.37
N TRP A 60 9.04 6.84 -8.38
CA TRP A 60 9.07 6.24 -7.04
C TRP A 60 7.67 6.10 -6.43
N ASN A 61 6.85 7.15 -6.54
CA ASN A 61 5.39 7.05 -6.44
C ASN A 61 4.80 7.02 -7.85
N ASN A 62 3.90 6.07 -8.10
CA ASN A 62 3.10 6.03 -9.32
C ASN A 62 1.67 5.57 -8.99
N VAL A 63 0.73 5.85 -9.88
CA VAL A 63 -0.66 5.37 -9.80
C VAL A 63 -0.99 4.63 -11.08
N GLU A 64 -1.60 3.46 -10.94
CA GLU A 64 -1.96 2.56 -12.06
C GLU A 64 -3.46 2.28 -12.03
N THR A 65 -4.07 2.17 -13.20
CA THR A 65 -5.43 1.62 -13.33
C THR A 65 -5.36 0.10 -13.35
N LYS A 66 -5.99 -0.59 -12.40
CA LYS A 66 -6.10 -2.05 -12.38
C LYS A 66 -7.42 -2.50 -13.01
N PRO A 67 -7.45 -3.64 -13.73
CA PRO A 67 -6.36 -4.63 -13.83
C PRO A 67 -5.38 -4.44 -15.01
N TYR A 68 -5.61 -3.47 -15.91
CA TYR A 68 -4.92 -3.42 -17.20
C TYR A 68 -3.62 -2.58 -17.24
N GLY A 69 -3.44 -1.69 -16.27
CA GLY A 69 -2.27 -0.86 -16.10
C GLY A 69 -1.22 -1.44 -15.14
N GLY A 70 0.03 -1.02 -15.35
CA GLY A 70 1.16 -1.49 -14.58
C GLY A 70 2.43 -0.72 -14.88
N TYR A 71 3.24 -0.45 -13.85
CA TYR A 71 4.52 0.22 -14.02
C TYR A 71 5.64 -0.38 -13.15
N PRO A 72 6.65 -1.06 -13.72
CA PRO A 72 6.80 -1.37 -15.14
C PRO A 72 5.66 -2.26 -15.62
N GLN A 73 5.48 -2.31 -16.94
CA GLN A 73 4.34 -2.98 -17.57
C GLN A 73 4.14 -4.42 -17.07
N TYR A 74 2.97 -4.67 -16.48
CA TYR A 74 2.52 -5.98 -15.98
C TYR A 74 3.43 -6.61 -14.92
N TRP A 75 3.99 -5.79 -14.03
CA TRP A 75 4.96 -6.23 -13.03
C TRP A 75 4.48 -7.35 -12.10
N ASP A 76 3.21 -7.29 -11.71
CA ASP A 76 2.52 -8.22 -10.83
C ASP A 76 2.22 -9.52 -11.56
N VAL A 77 1.58 -9.45 -12.72
CA VAL A 77 1.22 -10.62 -13.53
C VAL A 77 2.45 -11.42 -13.94
N LYS A 78 3.53 -10.76 -14.37
CA LYS A 78 4.78 -11.43 -14.73
C LYS A 78 5.37 -12.19 -13.55
N LEU A 79 5.39 -11.58 -12.36
CA LEU A 79 5.91 -12.24 -11.17
C LEU A 79 5.01 -13.38 -10.71
N LEU A 80 3.69 -13.20 -10.68
CA LEU A 80 2.74 -14.24 -10.34
C LEU A 80 2.88 -15.44 -11.28
N ASN A 81 3.07 -15.22 -12.58
CA ASN A 81 3.34 -16.29 -13.55
C ASN A 81 4.66 -17.02 -13.29
N LEU A 82 5.71 -16.30 -12.86
CA LEU A 82 6.98 -16.94 -12.46
C LEU A 82 6.80 -17.78 -11.20
N MET A 83 6.05 -17.27 -10.21
CA MET A 83 5.72 -18.03 -9.01
C MET A 83 4.90 -19.27 -9.35
N GLN A 84 3.86 -19.14 -10.17
CA GLN A 84 3.03 -20.27 -10.60
C GLN A 84 3.88 -21.36 -11.24
N LYS A 85 4.75 -21.01 -12.20
CA LYS A 85 5.68 -21.97 -12.82
C LYS A 85 6.63 -22.65 -11.83
N ALA A 86 7.09 -21.92 -10.81
CA ALA A 86 7.91 -22.50 -9.76
C ALA A 86 7.10 -23.47 -8.87
N HIS A 87 5.83 -23.15 -8.59
CA HIS A 87 4.92 -24.05 -7.87
C HIS A 87 4.60 -25.30 -8.68
N ASP A 88 4.26 -25.16 -9.96
CA ASP A 88 3.95 -26.27 -10.86
C ASP A 88 5.11 -27.29 -10.92
N ARG A 89 6.35 -26.80 -11.02
CA ARG A 89 7.56 -27.66 -11.02
C ARG A 89 7.81 -28.39 -9.70
N GLN A 90 7.21 -27.93 -8.62
CA GLN A 90 7.33 -28.53 -7.29
C GLN A 90 6.02 -29.23 -6.88
N GLU A 91 5.06 -29.39 -7.80
CA GLU A 91 3.74 -29.98 -7.54
C GLU A 91 3.01 -29.30 -6.37
N LYS A 92 3.14 -27.97 -6.28
CA LYS A 92 2.51 -27.13 -5.25
C LYS A 92 1.46 -26.20 -5.85
N SER A 93 0.61 -25.63 -5.00
CA SER A 93 -0.38 -24.61 -5.36
C SER A 93 -0.16 -23.30 -4.60
N MET A 94 -0.57 -22.18 -5.19
CA MET A 94 -0.55 -20.86 -4.56
C MET A 94 -1.84 -20.60 -3.78
N THR A 95 -2.10 -21.39 -2.73
CA THR A 95 -3.39 -21.42 -2.02
C THR A 95 -3.29 -20.91 -0.59
N TRP A 96 -4.45 -20.48 -0.07
CA TRP A 96 -4.66 -20.13 1.33
C TRP A 96 -5.57 -21.18 1.96
N ASN A 97 -5.28 -21.57 3.20
CA ASN A 97 -6.13 -22.48 3.96
C ASN A 97 -7.26 -21.71 4.69
N SER A 98 -8.15 -22.45 5.36
CA SER A 98 -9.29 -21.89 6.10
C SER A 98 -8.91 -21.02 7.29
N GLU A 99 -7.69 -21.17 7.81
CA GLU A 99 -7.15 -20.36 8.91
C GLU A 99 -6.49 -19.06 8.43
N GLY A 100 -6.43 -18.84 7.11
CA GLY A 100 -5.79 -17.68 6.52
C GLY A 100 -4.27 -17.82 6.39
N THR A 101 -3.73 -19.03 6.52
CA THR A 101 -2.31 -19.33 6.26
C THR A 101 -2.06 -19.56 4.78
N TYR A 102 -0.96 -19.04 4.25
CA TYR A 102 -0.55 -19.27 2.87
C TYR A 102 0.32 -20.53 2.76
N ASP A 103 -0.17 -21.55 2.06
CA ASP A 103 0.51 -22.85 1.94
C ASP A 103 1.53 -22.90 0.78
N GLY A 104 1.48 -21.90 -0.11
CA GLY A 104 2.39 -21.79 -1.24
C GLY A 104 3.81 -21.35 -0.82
N MET A 105 4.75 -21.45 -1.76
CA MET A 105 6.11 -20.93 -1.63
C MET A 105 6.15 -19.42 -1.85
N THR A 106 6.89 -18.70 -1.01
CA THR A 106 7.24 -17.29 -1.25
C THR A 106 8.28 -17.16 -2.36
N ILE A 107 8.59 -15.92 -2.78
CA ILE A 107 9.65 -15.68 -3.77
C ILE A 107 11.06 -16.10 -3.29
N PHE A 108 11.26 -16.23 -1.97
CA PHE A 108 12.52 -16.68 -1.38
C PHE A 108 12.64 -18.19 -1.46
N GLU A 109 11.61 -18.90 -1.02
CA GLU A 109 11.52 -20.37 -1.03
C GLU A 109 11.49 -20.92 -2.47
N ALA A 110 10.74 -20.25 -3.36
CA ALA A 110 10.73 -20.62 -4.77
C ALA A 110 12.13 -20.48 -5.38
N ALA A 111 12.86 -19.40 -5.10
CA ALA A 111 14.24 -19.26 -5.57
C ALA A 111 15.17 -20.34 -5.01
N GLU A 112 15.00 -20.77 -3.76
CA GLU A 112 15.79 -21.86 -3.18
C GLU A 112 15.68 -23.15 -3.99
N LYS A 113 14.46 -23.52 -4.36
CA LYS A 113 14.16 -24.75 -5.11
C LYS A 113 14.62 -24.67 -6.57
N GLU A 114 14.54 -23.50 -7.18
CA GLU A 114 14.93 -23.25 -8.58
C GLU A 114 16.45 -23.21 -8.83
N LYS A 115 17.27 -23.06 -7.77
CA LYS A 115 18.75 -23.03 -7.87
C LYS A 115 19.37 -24.27 -8.52
N THR A 116 18.60 -25.36 -8.65
CA THR A 116 19.09 -26.69 -9.09
C THR A 116 19.35 -26.82 -10.60
N LYS A 117 18.99 -25.84 -11.44
CA LYS A 117 19.28 -25.93 -12.90
C LYS A 117 20.04 -24.77 -13.54
N ASN A 118 19.97 -23.52 -13.04
CA ASN A 118 20.63 -22.36 -13.69
C ASN A 118 20.87 -21.10 -12.80
N GLY A 119 20.65 -21.11 -11.47
CA GLY A 119 20.40 -19.86 -10.72
C GLY A 119 21.40 -19.46 -9.63
N GLN A 120 22.15 -18.36 -9.81
CA GLN A 120 22.89 -17.65 -8.75
C GLN A 120 22.01 -16.70 -7.90
N SER A 121 20.72 -16.54 -8.21
CA SER A 121 19.85 -15.54 -7.56
C SER A 121 19.28 -16.03 -6.22
N ARG A 122 19.22 -15.13 -5.22
CA ARG A 122 18.69 -15.43 -3.87
C ARG A 122 17.18 -15.23 -3.75
N VAL A 123 16.55 -14.63 -4.77
CA VAL A 123 15.15 -14.24 -4.78
C VAL A 123 14.60 -14.47 -6.18
N LEU A 124 13.39 -15.02 -6.27
CA LEU A 124 12.71 -15.24 -7.55
C LEU A 124 12.27 -13.89 -8.08
N GLY A 125 12.70 -13.57 -9.29
CA GLY A 125 12.43 -12.28 -9.89
C GLY A 125 12.82 -12.26 -11.36
N TYR A 126 12.61 -11.12 -11.98
CA TYR A 126 12.99 -10.89 -13.37
C TYR A 126 13.37 -9.43 -13.52
N LEU A 127 14.28 -9.16 -14.45
CA LEU A 127 14.68 -7.81 -14.79
C LEU A 127 13.71 -7.27 -15.86
N PRO A 128 12.92 -6.23 -15.57
CA PRO A 128 12.03 -5.65 -16.58
C PRO A 128 12.83 -5.09 -17.76
N LYS A 129 12.32 -5.26 -18.98
CA LYS A 129 12.93 -4.69 -20.19
C LYS A 129 12.78 -3.17 -20.18
N ASP A 130 13.70 -2.46 -20.83
CA ASP A 130 13.75 -1.00 -20.79
C ASP A 130 12.46 -0.35 -21.32
N HIS A 131 11.86 -0.89 -22.38
CA HIS A 131 10.60 -0.36 -22.93
C HIS A 131 9.43 -0.41 -21.93
N GLU A 132 9.46 -1.31 -20.94
CA GLU A 132 8.40 -1.44 -19.93
C GLU A 132 8.35 -0.23 -18.99
N TRP A 133 9.41 0.57 -18.93
CA TRP A 133 9.51 1.77 -18.11
C TRP A 133 9.08 3.04 -18.84
N THR A 134 8.83 2.98 -20.16
CA THR A 134 8.63 4.18 -21.00
C THR A 134 7.24 4.81 -20.88
N LYS A 135 6.24 4.04 -20.42
CA LYS A 135 4.83 4.46 -20.34
C LYS A 135 4.29 4.24 -18.93
N PRO A 136 4.50 5.19 -17.99
CA PRO A 136 4.25 4.99 -16.57
C PRO A 136 2.77 4.84 -16.17
N ASN A 137 1.85 5.27 -17.04
CA ASN A 137 0.41 5.19 -16.83
C ASN A 137 -0.31 4.52 -18.01
N ILE A 138 0.36 3.55 -18.66
CA ILE A 138 -0.29 2.79 -19.73
C ILE A 138 -1.52 2.06 -19.17
N GLY A 139 -2.61 2.06 -19.92
CA GLY A 139 -3.87 1.46 -19.50
C GLY A 139 -4.69 2.32 -18.52
N GLU A 140 -4.38 3.62 -18.40
CA GLU A 140 -5.22 4.58 -17.69
C GLU A 140 -6.69 4.50 -18.15
N ASP A 141 -7.59 4.44 -17.19
CA ASP A 141 -9.04 4.31 -17.35
C ASP A 141 -9.51 3.19 -18.32
N VAL A 142 -8.66 2.20 -18.58
CA VAL A 142 -9.03 1.04 -19.39
C VAL A 142 -9.85 0.06 -18.55
N SER A 143 -11.08 -0.19 -19.00
CA SER A 143 -12.01 -1.15 -18.40
C SER A 143 -12.85 -1.83 -19.48
N PRO A 144 -12.26 -2.76 -20.26
CA PRO A 144 -13.00 -3.54 -21.22
C PRO A 144 -13.88 -4.56 -20.46
N PRO A 145 -15.18 -4.64 -20.77
CA PRO A 145 -16.02 -5.68 -20.23
C PRO A 145 -15.56 -7.07 -20.70
N LYS A 146 -15.63 -8.08 -19.84
CA LYS A 146 -15.49 -9.49 -20.27
C LYS A 146 -16.75 -10.03 -20.99
N SER A 147 -17.79 -9.20 -21.21
CA SER A 147 -19.03 -9.60 -21.87
C SER A 147 -18.93 -9.43 -23.39
N THR A 148 -19.35 -10.46 -24.11
CA THR A 148 -19.44 -10.48 -25.58
C THR A 148 -20.82 -10.12 -26.10
N LYS A 149 -21.84 -10.03 -25.23
CA LYS A 149 -23.21 -9.67 -25.62
C LYS A 149 -23.36 -8.15 -25.68
N LYS A 150 -23.38 -7.63 -26.90
CA LYS A 150 -23.61 -6.23 -27.21
C LYS A 150 -24.91 -6.08 -27.99
N ASP A 151 -25.64 -4.99 -27.78
CA ASP A 151 -26.70 -4.61 -28.71
C ASP A 151 -26.12 -4.10 -30.04
N LYS A 152 -27.01 -3.71 -30.96
CA LYS A 152 -26.63 -3.17 -32.28
C LYS A 152 -25.80 -1.88 -32.19
N MET A 153 -25.86 -1.15 -31.08
CA MET A 153 -25.09 0.07 -30.81
C MET A 153 -23.78 -0.22 -30.05
N GLY A 154 -23.50 -1.48 -29.70
CA GLY A 154 -22.29 -1.88 -28.98
C GLY A 154 -22.40 -1.82 -27.46
N TYR A 155 -23.57 -1.51 -26.90
CA TYR A 155 -23.78 -1.45 -25.46
C TYR A 155 -23.93 -2.84 -24.86
N ILE A 156 -23.38 -3.02 -23.65
CA ILE A 156 -23.53 -4.25 -22.88
C ILE A 156 -24.99 -4.33 -22.43
N THR A 157 -25.73 -5.33 -22.90
CA THR A 157 -27.17 -5.54 -22.59
C THR A 157 -27.42 -6.29 -21.28
N ASP A 158 -26.33 -6.71 -20.68
CA ASP A 158 -26.21 -7.63 -19.58
C ASP A 158 -26.36 -6.82 -18.27
N PRO A 159 -27.32 -7.11 -17.38
CA PRO A 159 -27.60 -6.24 -16.23
C PRO A 159 -26.39 -6.12 -15.28
N ILE A 160 -26.13 -4.90 -14.80
CA ILE A 160 -25.16 -4.65 -13.72
C ILE A 160 -25.77 -5.16 -12.43
N LYS A 161 -25.04 -6.00 -11.69
CA LYS A 161 -25.48 -6.51 -10.38
C LYS A 161 -24.45 -6.12 -9.33
N LEU A 162 -24.89 -5.55 -8.20
CA LEU A 162 -24.04 -5.43 -7.02
C LEU A 162 -23.83 -6.83 -6.40
N PRO A 163 -22.72 -7.06 -5.67
CA PRO A 163 -21.70 -6.08 -5.25
C PRO A 163 -20.53 -5.88 -6.24
N GLU A 164 -20.52 -6.53 -7.41
CA GLU A 164 -19.39 -6.51 -8.36
C GLU A 164 -19.79 -6.07 -9.77
N HIS A 165 -19.05 -5.11 -10.35
CA HIS A 165 -19.35 -4.64 -11.71
C HIS A 165 -18.73 -5.54 -12.79
N LYS A 166 -19.45 -5.76 -13.91
CA LYS A 166 -18.97 -6.55 -15.07
C LYS A 166 -17.76 -5.92 -15.77
N SER A 167 -17.79 -4.60 -15.88
CA SER A 167 -16.63 -3.79 -16.24
C SER A 167 -16.20 -3.09 -14.96
N PHE A 168 -14.96 -3.30 -14.56
CA PHE A 168 -14.42 -2.70 -13.36
C PHE A 168 -12.99 -2.24 -13.61
N PHE A 169 -12.67 -1.12 -12.98
CA PHE A 169 -11.31 -0.73 -12.73
C PHE A 169 -11.25 -0.01 -11.40
N PHE A 170 -10.04 0.10 -10.85
CA PHE A 170 -9.77 0.96 -9.71
C PHE A 170 -8.34 1.45 -9.80
N TYR A 171 -8.03 2.44 -9.00
CA TYR A 171 -6.71 3.05 -8.99
C TYR A 171 -5.85 2.47 -7.88
N LEU A 172 -4.67 1.99 -8.23
CA LEU A 172 -3.69 1.44 -7.31
C LEU A 172 -2.47 2.35 -7.28
N GLN A 173 -2.28 3.07 -6.17
CA GLN A 173 -1.13 3.93 -5.95
C GLN A 173 -0.05 3.09 -5.27
N ARG A 174 1.18 3.15 -5.77
CA ARG A 174 2.29 2.34 -5.25
C ARG A 174 3.51 3.19 -4.96
N ILE A 175 4.14 2.91 -3.83
CA ILE A 175 5.47 3.36 -3.46
C ILE A 175 6.32 2.15 -3.05
N CYS A 176 7.57 2.34 -2.63
CA CYS A 176 8.31 1.27 -1.98
C CYS A 176 7.58 0.86 -0.69
N ASN A 177 7.42 -0.44 -0.46
CA ASN A 177 6.70 -0.94 0.70
C ASN A 177 7.52 -0.96 1.99
N HIS A 178 8.81 -0.60 1.93
CA HIS A 178 9.75 -0.62 3.06
C HIS A 178 9.58 -1.88 3.94
N CYS A 179 9.53 -3.04 3.28
CA CYS A 179 9.04 -4.29 3.85
C CYS A 179 9.85 -4.74 5.08
N THR A 180 9.26 -5.61 5.90
CA THR A 180 9.95 -6.25 7.03
C THR A 180 11.04 -7.22 6.54
N TYR A 181 10.77 -7.92 5.44
CA TYR A 181 11.71 -8.83 4.76
C TYR A 181 12.00 -8.36 3.32
N PRO A 182 12.87 -7.34 3.12
CA PRO A 182 13.03 -6.73 1.80
C PRO A 182 13.75 -7.67 0.82
N ALA A 183 13.07 -8.01 -0.27
CA ALA A 183 13.64 -8.77 -1.38
C ALA A 183 14.85 -8.09 -2.04
N CYS A 184 14.82 -6.75 -2.14
CA CYS A 184 15.94 -5.99 -2.69
C CYS A 184 17.21 -6.12 -1.83
N LEU A 185 17.05 -6.11 -0.49
CA LEU A 185 18.14 -6.30 0.47
C LEU A 185 18.69 -7.71 0.38
N ALA A 186 17.80 -8.72 0.40
CA ALA A 186 18.13 -10.13 0.22
C ALA A 186 19.02 -10.39 -1.02
N ALA A 187 18.70 -9.74 -2.14
CA ALA A 187 19.32 -9.98 -3.43
C ALA A 187 20.63 -9.19 -3.69
N CYS A 188 20.91 -8.11 -2.96
CA CYS A 188 22.07 -7.25 -3.25
C CYS A 188 23.38 -7.96 -2.88
N PRO A 189 24.25 -8.36 -3.84
CA PRO A 189 25.48 -9.08 -3.52
C PRO A 189 26.49 -8.20 -2.77
N ARG A 190 26.45 -6.88 -3.00
CA ARG A 190 27.34 -5.91 -2.37
C ARG A 190 26.90 -5.50 -0.97
N LYS A 191 25.68 -5.87 -0.55
CA LYS A 191 25.01 -5.40 0.68
C LYS A 191 24.98 -3.87 0.77
N ALA A 192 24.67 -3.19 -0.35
CA ALA A 192 24.49 -1.74 -0.42
C ALA A 192 23.09 -1.29 0.05
N ILE A 193 22.19 -2.24 0.29
CA ILE A 193 20.82 -1.96 0.74
C ILE A 193 20.76 -2.30 2.22
N TYR A 194 20.21 -1.39 3.02
CA TYR A 194 20.06 -1.53 4.45
C TYR A 194 18.69 -1.07 4.90
N LYS A 195 18.28 -1.50 6.09
CA LYS A 195 17.05 -1.07 6.77
C LYS A 195 17.48 -0.30 8.02
N ARG A 196 16.99 0.94 8.12
CA ARG A 196 17.21 1.85 9.26
C ARG A 196 16.62 1.27 10.54
N ASP A 197 17.29 1.53 11.66
CA ASP A 197 16.94 0.99 12.98
C ASP A 197 15.85 1.81 13.65
N GLU A 198 15.80 3.10 13.36
CA GLU A 198 14.91 4.08 13.96
C GLU A 198 13.47 4.05 13.37
N ASP A 199 13.34 3.84 12.06
CA ASP A 199 12.07 4.03 11.33
C ASP A 199 11.76 2.90 10.32
N GLY A 200 12.61 1.89 10.21
CA GLY A 200 12.39 0.76 9.31
C GLY A 200 12.46 1.11 7.82
N VAL A 201 12.88 2.33 7.47
CA VAL A 201 13.01 2.76 6.08
C VAL A 201 14.18 2.01 5.44
N VAL A 202 13.86 1.17 4.46
CA VAL A 202 14.87 0.55 3.60
C VAL A 202 15.48 1.61 2.69
N LEU A 203 16.81 1.66 2.53
CA LEU A 203 17.55 2.60 1.68
C LEU A 203 18.61 1.88 0.82
N ILE A 204 19.08 2.55 -0.23
CA ILE A 204 20.24 2.11 -1.02
C ILE A 204 21.35 3.13 -0.80
N ASP A 205 22.45 2.69 -0.20
CA ASP A 205 23.69 3.44 -0.11
C ASP A 205 24.23 3.70 -1.52
N GLN A 206 24.20 4.97 -1.94
CA GLN A 206 24.60 5.39 -3.27
C GLN A 206 26.12 5.26 -3.50
N GLU A 207 26.94 5.41 -2.44
CA GLU A 207 28.40 5.31 -2.53
C GLU A 207 28.87 3.86 -2.65
N ARG A 208 28.15 2.94 -2.01
CA ARG A 208 28.44 1.49 -2.06
C ARG A 208 27.81 0.80 -3.26
N CYS A 209 26.77 1.36 -3.85
CA CYS A 209 26.07 0.80 -5.01
C CYS A 209 26.98 0.77 -6.25
N ARG A 210 26.90 -0.32 -7.02
CA ARG A 210 27.67 -0.53 -8.27
C ARG A 210 26.80 -1.02 -9.43
N GLY A 211 25.48 -0.85 -9.33
CA GLY A 211 24.60 -1.09 -10.46
C GLY A 211 24.41 -2.56 -10.88
N TYR A 212 24.62 -3.54 -9.99
CA TYR A 212 24.39 -4.98 -10.31
C TYR A 212 22.94 -5.32 -10.68
N ARG A 213 21.98 -4.41 -10.46
CA ARG A 213 20.55 -4.54 -10.79
C ARG A 213 19.81 -5.73 -10.15
N LYS A 214 20.46 -6.54 -9.30
CA LYS A 214 19.81 -7.62 -8.54
C LYS A 214 18.66 -7.14 -7.66
N CYS A 215 18.74 -5.93 -7.13
CA CYS A 215 17.63 -5.32 -6.40
C CYS A 215 16.43 -4.95 -7.30
N VAL A 216 16.69 -4.57 -8.56
CA VAL A 216 15.65 -4.27 -9.57
C VAL A 216 14.97 -5.57 -10.01
N GLU A 217 15.74 -6.64 -10.21
CA GLU A 217 15.26 -7.99 -10.54
C GLU A 217 14.39 -8.57 -9.42
N ALA A 218 14.91 -8.53 -8.19
CA ALA A 218 14.33 -9.21 -7.03
C ALA A 218 13.14 -8.51 -6.40
N CYS A 219 13.07 -7.17 -6.43
CA CYS A 219 11.96 -6.46 -5.80
C CYS A 219 10.66 -6.89 -6.49
N PRO A 220 9.71 -7.53 -5.78
CA PRO A 220 8.52 -8.04 -6.43
C PRO A 220 7.66 -6.89 -6.96
N TYR A 221 7.64 -5.76 -6.25
CA TYR A 221 6.95 -4.52 -6.62
C TYR A 221 7.69 -3.63 -7.63
N LYS A 222 8.92 -4.01 -8.03
CA LYS A 222 9.77 -3.24 -8.96
C LYS A 222 9.98 -1.78 -8.57
N LYS A 223 10.20 -1.55 -7.27
CA LYS A 223 10.41 -0.22 -6.67
C LYS A 223 11.87 0.17 -6.45
N ALA A 224 12.81 -0.73 -6.74
CA ALA A 224 14.19 -0.38 -7.02
C ALA A 224 14.34 -0.17 -8.53
N MET A 225 14.91 0.96 -8.93
CA MET A 225 15.03 1.39 -10.33
C MET A 225 16.50 1.65 -10.64
N TYR A 226 16.94 1.39 -11.87
CA TYR A 226 18.33 1.60 -12.28
C TYR A 226 18.47 2.94 -13.00
N ASN A 227 19.42 3.76 -12.59
CA ASN A 227 19.76 5.00 -13.26
C ASN A 227 20.88 4.72 -14.27
N GLY A 228 20.57 4.84 -15.56
CA GLY A 228 21.53 4.59 -16.63
C GLY A 228 22.66 5.63 -16.71
N GLN A 229 22.45 6.83 -16.15
CA GLN A 229 23.44 7.92 -16.14
C GLN A 229 24.45 7.73 -15.02
N THR A 230 23.98 7.54 -13.79
CA THR A 230 24.85 7.36 -12.61
C THR A 230 25.34 5.91 -12.44
N LYS A 231 24.77 4.97 -13.20
CA LYS A 231 25.08 3.53 -13.18
C LYS A 231 24.87 2.87 -11.81
N ILE A 232 23.97 3.44 -11.00
CA ILE A 232 23.56 2.90 -9.70
C ILE A 232 22.04 2.78 -9.64
N SER A 233 21.54 2.02 -8.66
CA SER A 233 20.12 1.87 -8.41
C SER A 233 19.62 2.82 -7.32
N GLU A 234 18.41 3.31 -7.52
CA GLU A 234 17.72 4.28 -6.68
C GLU A 234 16.29 3.78 -6.36
N LYS A 235 15.68 4.33 -5.31
CA LYS A 235 14.30 4.01 -4.91
C LYS A 235 13.74 5.04 -3.95
N CYS A 236 12.41 5.03 -3.79
CA CYS A 236 11.69 5.79 -2.76
C CYS A 236 12.42 5.75 -1.42
N ILE A 237 12.75 6.92 -0.87
CA ILE A 237 13.47 7.08 0.39
C ILE A 237 12.54 7.31 1.59
N ALA A 238 11.24 7.04 1.45
CA ALA A 238 10.18 7.40 2.40
C ALA A 238 10.24 8.88 2.86
N CYS A 239 10.75 9.78 2.01
CA CYS A 239 11.13 11.13 2.41
C CYS A 239 11.78 11.19 3.81
N TYR A 240 12.73 10.30 4.13
CA TYR A 240 13.28 10.20 5.49
C TYR A 240 13.69 11.54 6.13
N PRO A 241 14.17 12.58 5.40
CA PRO A 241 14.43 13.88 6.04
C PRO A 241 13.17 14.50 6.70
N ARG A 242 11.99 14.26 6.13
CA ARG A 242 10.70 14.68 6.69
C ARG A 242 10.28 13.82 7.89
N LEU A 243 10.62 12.53 7.87
CA LEU A 243 10.41 11.64 9.01
C LEU A 243 11.35 11.97 10.17
N GLU A 244 12.55 12.48 9.88
CA GLU A 244 13.51 12.97 10.87
C GLU A 244 13.16 14.36 11.43
N GLY A 245 12.02 14.94 11.03
CA GLY A 245 11.60 16.26 11.49
C GLY A 245 12.45 17.41 10.95
N LYS A 246 13.23 17.21 9.88
CA LYS A 246 14.14 18.23 9.31
C LYS A 246 13.47 19.21 8.33
N ASP A 247 12.16 19.09 8.10
CA ASP A 247 11.42 20.03 7.25
C ASP A 247 10.90 21.21 8.06
N ASN A 248 11.80 22.14 8.37
CA ASN A 248 11.55 23.30 9.23
C ASN A 248 10.43 24.23 8.73
N HIS A 249 10.02 24.13 7.46
CA HIS A 249 8.91 24.92 6.92
C HIS A 249 7.53 24.39 7.33
N ILE A 250 7.44 23.09 7.69
CA ILE A 250 6.19 22.43 8.06
C ILE A 250 6.20 22.02 9.53
N THR A 251 7.36 21.65 10.06
CA THR A 251 7.53 21.21 11.45
C THR A 251 8.51 22.12 12.19
N PRO A 252 8.06 23.30 12.67
CA PRO A 252 8.93 24.16 13.48
C PRO A 252 9.35 23.48 14.80
N ASP A 253 8.55 22.52 15.28
CA ASP A 253 8.80 21.77 16.50
C ASP A 253 9.69 20.53 16.28
N GLY A 254 10.18 20.28 15.07
CA GLY A 254 11.07 19.15 14.75
C GLY A 254 10.43 17.76 14.85
N VAL A 255 9.10 17.68 14.83
CA VAL A 255 8.35 16.41 14.80
C VAL A 255 8.26 15.83 13.39
N PRO A 256 8.12 14.50 13.23
CA PRO A 256 7.96 13.86 11.94
C PRO A 256 6.73 14.38 11.18
N VAL A 257 6.90 14.65 9.88
CA VAL A 257 5.82 15.09 8.99
C VAL A 257 5.58 14.13 7.84
N GLU A 258 4.37 14.17 7.30
CA GLU A 258 3.97 13.34 6.18
C GLU A 258 4.90 13.50 4.99
N THR A 259 5.23 12.40 4.33
CA THR A 259 5.99 12.38 3.07
C THR A 259 5.24 13.13 1.97
N ARG A 260 5.96 13.64 0.97
CA ARG A 260 5.39 14.51 -0.09
C ARG A 260 4.19 13.89 -0.81
N CYS A 261 4.25 12.60 -1.15
CA CYS A 261 3.16 11.94 -1.86
C CYS A 261 1.90 11.75 -0.98
N MET A 262 2.06 11.70 0.35
CA MET A 262 0.95 11.69 1.30
C MET A 262 0.41 13.11 1.45
N SER A 263 1.25 14.08 1.81
CA SER A 263 0.82 15.47 2.07
C SER A 263 0.12 16.14 0.88
N SER A 264 0.47 15.76 -0.35
CA SER A 264 -0.11 16.32 -1.58
C SER A 264 -1.32 15.54 -2.10
N CYS A 265 -1.84 14.57 -1.34
CA CYS A 265 -2.96 13.76 -1.79
C CYS A 265 -4.29 14.52 -1.74
N VAL A 266 -4.78 14.90 -2.93
CA VAL A 266 -6.06 15.61 -3.13
C VAL A 266 -7.25 14.76 -2.67
N GLY A 267 -7.28 13.48 -3.06
CA GLY A 267 -8.41 12.58 -2.73
C GLY A 267 -8.49 12.15 -1.26
N LYS A 268 -7.64 12.69 -0.37
CA LYS A 268 -7.60 12.34 1.05
C LYS A 268 -7.56 10.82 1.32
N ILE A 269 -6.76 10.09 0.54
CA ILE A 269 -6.73 8.61 0.59
C ILE A 269 -5.62 8.05 1.48
N ARG A 270 -4.63 8.86 1.87
CA ARG A 270 -3.38 8.39 2.46
C ARG A 270 -3.30 8.74 3.93
N MET A 271 -2.99 7.75 4.75
CA MET A 271 -2.56 7.95 6.14
C MET A 271 -1.25 7.20 6.34
N GLN A 272 -0.18 7.91 6.70
CA GLN A 272 1.09 7.30 7.07
C GLN A 272 1.33 7.39 8.58
N GLY A 273 2.23 6.55 9.08
CA GLY A 273 2.59 6.50 10.48
C GLY A 273 3.92 5.79 10.73
N LEU A 274 4.38 5.89 11.97
CA LEU A 274 5.54 5.18 12.51
C LEU A 274 5.05 4.28 13.66
N VAL A 275 4.80 3.02 13.34
CA VAL A 275 4.23 2.04 14.29
C VAL A 275 5.33 1.38 15.11
N LYS A 276 5.09 1.12 16.39
CA LYS A 276 6.07 0.46 17.25
C LYS A 276 6.19 -1.02 16.88
N MET A 277 7.40 -1.56 16.90
CA MET A 277 7.67 -2.98 16.67
C MET A 277 8.12 -3.66 17.96
N ASN A 278 7.76 -4.93 18.10
CA ASN A 278 8.38 -5.83 19.06
C ASN A 278 9.65 -6.45 18.46
N GLN A 279 10.49 -7.03 19.32
CA GLN A 279 11.71 -7.74 18.91
C GLN A 279 11.43 -9.12 18.27
N ASP A 280 10.17 -9.57 18.26
CA ASP A 280 9.72 -10.80 17.58
C ASP A 280 9.28 -10.53 16.11
N GLY A 281 9.34 -9.28 15.66
CA GLY A 281 8.92 -8.88 14.31
C GLY A 281 7.44 -8.55 14.15
N ILE A 282 6.66 -8.66 15.23
CA ILE A 282 5.24 -8.29 15.25
C ILE A 282 5.11 -6.82 15.68
N TRP A 283 4.06 -6.13 15.23
CA TRP A 283 3.77 -4.78 15.69
C TRP A 283 3.40 -4.80 17.18
N ALA A 284 3.98 -3.91 17.96
CA ALA A 284 3.61 -3.74 19.36
C ALA A 284 2.14 -3.33 19.47
N LYS A 285 1.43 -3.87 20.46
CA LYS A 285 0.02 -3.53 20.69
C LYS A 285 -0.13 -2.05 21.03
N ASP A 286 -0.84 -1.31 20.18
CA ASP A 286 -1.08 0.13 20.34
C ASP A 286 -2.46 0.51 19.78
N GLU A 287 -3.52 0.24 20.54
CA GLU A 287 -4.90 0.50 20.09
C GLU A 287 -5.22 2.00 19.95
N GLU A 288 -4.37 2.88 20.49
CA GLU A 288 -4.51 4.34 20.31
C GLU A 288 -3.81 4.84 19.04
N ASN A 289 -3.04 3.99 18.35
CA ASN A 289 -2.46 4.32 17.06
C ASN A 289 -3.44 4.01 15.91
N PRO A 290 -3.73 4.97 15.01
CA PRO A 290 -4.75 4.78 13.99
C PRO A 290 -4.38 3.70 12.95
N LEU A 291 -3.09 3.50 12.65
CA LEU A 291 -2.65 2.45 11.74
C LEU A 291 -2.77 1.07 12.38
N TYR A 292 -2.34 0.93 13.64
CA TYR A 292 -2.50 -0.32 14.38
C TYR A 292 -3.98 -0.72 14.46
N TRP A 293 -4.87 0.23 14.76
CA TRP A 293 -6.30 -0.02 14.79
C TRP A 293 -6.82 -0.53 13.45
N MET A 294 -6.54 0.16 12.34
CA MET A 294 -7.04 -0.25 11.01
C MET A 294 -6.48 -1.59 10.53
N ILE A 295 -5.24 -1.93 10.88
CA ILE A 295 -4.52 -3.08 10.31
C ILE A 295 -4.60 -4.31 11.21
N GLN A 296 -4.32 -4.17 12.51
CA GLN A 296 -4.24 -5.28 13.45
C GLN A 296 -5.58 -5.55 14.15
N LYS A 297 -6.29 -4.50 14.56
CA LYS A 297 -7.56 -4.61 15.31
C LYS A 297 -8.76 -4.87 14.40
N GLU A 298 -9.07 -3.92 13.52
CA GLU A 298 -10.21 -3.97 12.60
C GLU A 298 -9.90 -4.75 11.31
N LYS A 299 -8.62 -4.91 10.96
CA LYS A 299 -8.18 -5.60 9.72
C LYS A 299 -8.95 -5.12 8.48
N VAL A 300 -9.21 -3.82 8.40
CA VAL A 300 -9.88 -3.17 7.26
C VAL A 300 -8.88 -2.79 6.16
N ALA A 301 -7.61 -2.63 6.52
CA ALA A 301 -6.53 -2.36 5.59
C ALA A 301 -5.62 -3.58 5.45
N LEU A 302 -5.44 -4.06 4.22
CA LEU A 302 -4.78 -5.31 3.89
C LEU A 302 -3.46 -5.09 3.12
N PRO A 303 -2.45 -5.94 3.30
CA PRO A 303 -1.18 -5.83 2.58
C PRO A 303 -1.35 -6.16 1.09
N LEU A 304 -0.52 -5.53 0.24
CA LEU A 304 -0.50 -5.85 -1.20
C LEU A 304 0.43 -7.04 -1.50
N TYR A 305 -0.15 -8.11 -2.03
CA TYR A 305 0.48 -9.38 -2.37
C TYR A 305 1.30 -9.99 -1.21
N PRO A 306 0.66 -10.30 -0.06
CA PRO A 306 1.36 -10.90 1.08
C PRO A 306 2.07 -12.22 0.73
N GLN A 307 1.57 -12.99 -0.24
CA GLN A 307 2.17 -14.22 -0.73
C GLN A 307 3.58 -14.06 -1.31
N PHE A 308 4.00 -12.83 -1.65
CA PHE A 308 5.40 -12.58 -2.01
C PHE A 308 6.34 -12.77 -0.82
N GLY A 309 5.85 -12.89 0.41
CA GLY A 309 6.66 -13.16 1.60
C GLY A 309 7.52 -11.97 2.03
N THR A 310 7.39 -10.79 1.43
CA THR A 310 8.22 -9.65 1.85
C THR A 310 7.71 -8.95 3.11
N GLU A 311 6.47 -9.25 3.53
CA GLU A 311 5.75 -8.54 4.58
C GLU A 311 5.76 -7.01 4.34
N PRO A 312 5.06 -6.52 3.30
CA PRO A 312 4.97 -5.10 2.97
C PRO A 312 4.32 -4.28 4.10
N ASN A 313 4.79 -3.04 4.29
CA ASN A 313 4.24 -2.12 5.29
C ASN A 313 3.29 -1.06 4.71
N MET A 314 2.91 -1.20 3.44
CA MET A 314 1.88 -0.38 2.79
C MET A 314 0.61 -1.22 2.64
N PHE A 315 -0.47 -0.74 3.23
CA PHE A 315 -1.75 -1.42 3.33
C PHE A 315 -2.83 -0.66 2.57
N TYR A 316 -3.88 -1.35 2.17
CA TYR A 316 -4.91 -0.83 1.30
C TYR A 316 -6.28 -1.23 1.83
N ILE A 317 -7.23 -0.29 1.86
CA ILE A 317 -8.65 -0.62 2.07
C ILE A 317 -9.22 -1.05 0.73
N PRO A 318 -9.58 -2.33 0.51
CA PRO A 318 -9.94 -2.85 -0.81
C PRO A 318 -11.14 -2.12 -1.44
N PRO A 319 -11.19 -1.99 -2.78
CA PRO A 319 -12.25 -1.29 -3.48
C PRO A 319 -13.52 -2.15 -3.53
N ARG A 320 -14.64 -1.62 -3.03
CA ARG A 320 -15.87 -2.40 -2.82
C ARG A 320 -16.51 -2.95 -4.10
N TRP A 321 -16.26 -2.32 -5.24
CA TRP A 321 -16.89 -2.63 -6.53
C TRP A 321 -16.11 -3.60 -7.43
N ALA A 322 -14.87 -3.95 -7.05
CA ALA A 322 -14.04 -4.87 -7.84
C ALA A 322 -14.30 -6.34 -7.47
N PRO A 323 -14.08 -7.29 -8.40
CA PRO A 323 -14.33 -8.70 -8.15
C PRO A 323 -13.57 -9.26 -6.96
N ARG A 324 -14.25 -9.99 -6.07
CA ARG A 324 -13.65 -10.54 -4.84
C ARG A 324 -12.50 -11.47 -5.15
N SER A 325 -12.64 -12.39 -6.11
CA SER A 325 -11.56 -13.30 -6.51
C SER A 325 -10.28 -12.58 -6.95
N TYR A 326 -10.41 -11.47 -7.68
CA TYR A 326 -9.28 -10.64 -8.09
C TYR A 326 -8.64 -9.95 -6.88
N LEU A 327 -9.46 -9.39 -5.98
CA LEU A 327 -8.98 -8.76 -4.77
C LEU A 327 -8.35 -9.74 -3.78
N THR A 328 -8.88 -10.96 -3.64
CA THR A 328 -8.33 -12.01 -2.78
C THR A 328 -6.94 -12.45 -3.25
N GLN A 329 -6.72 -12.52 -4.58
CA GLN A 329 -5.37 -12.72 -5.11
C GLN A 329 -4.42 -11.58 -4.72
N MET A 330 -4.91 -10.33 -4.73
CA MET A 330 -4.10 -9.15 -4.43
C MET A 330 -3.85 -8.92 -2.95
N PHE A 331 -4.81 -9.19 -2.08
CA PHE A 331 -4.82 -8.74 -0.68
C PHE A 331 -4.96 -9.89 0.34
N GLY A 332 -5.18 -11.13 -0.13
CA GLY A 332 -5.36 -12.31 0.72
C GLY A 332 -6.82 -12.56 1.13
N PRO A 333 -7.07 -13.54 2.01
CA PRO A 333 -8.40 -14.06 2.32
C PRO A 333 -9.31 -13.08 3.10
N GLY A 334 -8.76 -12.03 3.72
CA GLY A 334 -9.53 -11.06 4.54
C GLY A 334 -10.33 -10.00 3.77
N VAL A 335 -10.39 -10.09 2.43
CA VAL A 335 -10.97 -9.05 1.57
C VAL A 335 -12.45 -8.81 1.84
N GLU A 336 -13.24 -9.87 1.98
CA GLU A 336 -14.69 -9.75 2.18
C GLU A 336 -14.99 -9.04 3.50
N GLN A 337 -14.35 -9.48 4.58
CA GLN A 337 -14.52 -8.88 5.91
C GLN A 337 -14.02 -7.44 5.94
N ALA A 338 -12.91 -7.13 5.25
CA ALA A 338 -12.41 -5.76 5.15
C ALA A 338 -13.40 -4.84 4.41
N ILE A 339 -14.01 -5.34 3.32
CA ILE A 339 -15.03 -4.60 2.56
C ILE A 339 -16.28 -4.37 3.40
N ASP A 340 -16.75 -5.38 4.12
CA ASP A 340 -17.94 -5.30 4.96
C ASP A 340 -17.74 -4.32 6.12
N ARG A 341 -16.59 -4.38 6.81
CA ARG A 341 -16.21 -3.39 7.83
C ARG A 341 -16.07 -1.99 7.26
N TYR A 342 -15.63 -1.84 6.01
CA TYR A 342 -15.60 -0.52 5.39
C TYR A 342 -17.00 -0.04 4.94
N ALA A 343 -17.92 -0.95 4.60
CA ALA A 343 -19.29 -0.63 4.21
C ALA A 343 -20.18 -0.26 5.41
N ALA A 344 -19.97 -0.92 6.54
CA ALA A 344 -20.62 -0.66 7.82
C ALA A 344 -19.54 -0.50 8.93
N PRO A 345 -18.81 0.62 8.94
CA PRO A 345 -17.72 0.83 9.89
C PRO A 345 -18.23 0.91 11.33
N SER A 346 -17.42 0.38 12.26
CA SER A 346 -17.58 0.64 13.69
C SER A 346 -17.49 2.15 13.96
N ARG A 347 -18.02 2.59 15.11
CA ARG A 347 -17.96 3.99 15.54
C ARG A 347 -16.52 4.51 15.55
N GLU A 348 -15.60 3.71 16.08
CA GLU A 348 -14.17 4.01 16.13
C GLU A 348 -13.53 4.05 14.73
N LEU A 349 -13.85 3.09 13.85
CA LEU A 349 -13.35 3.13 12.48
C LEU A 349 -13.87 4.36 11.73
N MET A 350 -15.15 4.70 11.89
CA MET A 350 -15.74 5.91 11.30
C MET A 350 -14.99 7.18 11.74
N ALA A 351 -14.62 7.26 13.02
CA ALA A 351 -13.81 8.35 13.55
C ALA A 351 -12.39 8.40 12.93
N ILE A 352 -11.68 7.28 12.89
CA ILE A 352 -10.32 7.22 12.31
C ILE A 352 -10.32 7.59 10.83
N LEU A 353 -11.37 7.21 10.07
CA LEU A 353 -11.51 7.55 8.66
C LEU A 353 -11.58 9.07 8.39
N GLN A 354 -11.89 9.89 9.40
CA GLN A 354 -11.87 11.36 9.31
C GLN A 354 -10.46 11.94 9.43
N LEU A 355 -9.50 11.21 10.01
CA LEU A 355 -8.13 11.67 10.18
C LEU A 355 -7.31 11.63 8.88
N PHE A 356 -7.80 10.92 7.85
CA PHE A 356 -7.14 10.84 6.55
C PHE A 356 -6.94 12.22 5.94
N ARG A 357 -5.67 12.64 5.78
CA ARG A 357 -5.26 13.93 5.21
C ARG A 357 -5.88 15.16 5.88
N ALA A 358 -6.29 15.05 7.13
CA ALA A 358 -6.79 16.19 7.91
C ALA A 358 -5.65 17.09 8.45
N GLN A 359 -4.39 16.63 8.36
CA GLN A 359 -3.21 17.32 8.93
C GLN A 359 -1.93 16.93 8.16
N ARG A 360 -0.76 17.52 8.46
CA ARG A 360 0.52 17.25 7.74
C ARG A 360 1.64 16.64 8.61
N GLU A 361 1.50 16.64 9.92
CA GLU A 361 2.35 15.91 10.87
C GLU A 361 2.05 14.40 10.82
N VAL A 362 2.84 13.58 11.50
CA VAL A 362 2.49 12.17 11.70
C VAL A 362 1.60 12.05 12.94
N ILE A 363 0.42 11.43 12.79
CA ILE A 363 -0.44 11.10 13.94
C ILE A 363 0.10 9.84 14.60
N TYR A 364 0.52 9.97 15.86
CA TYR A 364 0.99 8.86 16.68
C TYR A 364 -0.12 8.26 17.53
N LYS A 365 -1.07 9.10 17.95
CA LYS A 365 -2.19 8.74 18.83
C LYS A 365 -3.46 9.45 18.40
N TYR A 366 -4.62 8.83 18.59
CA TYR A 366 -5.92 9.50 18.47
C TYR A 366 -6.76 9.38 19.75
N SER A 367 -7.77 10.23 19.87
CA SER A 367 -8.83 10.13 20.89
C SER A 367 -10.16 10.58 20.32
N ILE A 368 -11.26 10.09 20.90
CA ILE A 368 -12.63 10.35 20.44
C ILE A 368 -13.42 11.00 21.58
N LYS A 369 -13.99 12.18 21.33
CA LYS A 369 -15.06 12.74 22.17
C LYS A 369 -16.40 12.35 21.55
N LYS A 370 -17.19 11.58 22.30
CA LYS A 370 -18.47 11.03 21.85
C LYS A 370 -19.49 12.14 21.61
N GLY A 371 -20.04 12.19 20.41
CA GLY A 371 -21.15 13.05 20.01
C GLY A 371 -22.48 12.31 19.86
N PRO A 372 -23.55 13.04 19.51
CA PRO A 372 -24.88 12.48 19.30
C PRO A 372 -24.94 11.62 18.04
N LYS A 373 -25.90 10.69 17.98
CA LYS A 373 -26.23 9.96 16.74
C LYS A 373 -26.85 10.93 15.74
N ILE A 374 -26.38 10.92 14.51
CA ILE A 374 -26.83 11.81 13.43
C ILE A 374 -27.45 11.06 12.25
N TYR A 375 -27.15 9.77 12.11
CA TYR A 375 -27.65 8.96 11.00
C TYR A 375 -27.74 7.49 11.39
N GLU A 376 -28.72 6.80 10.83
CA GLU A 376 -28.93 5.36 10.99
C GLU A 376 -29.44 4.77 9.67
N LYS A 377 -28.89 3.62 9.26
CA LYS A 377 -29.36 2.88 8.08
C LYS A 377 -29.02 1.39 8.20
N LYS A 378 -29.81 0.52 7.58
CA LYS A 378 -29.44 -0.89 7.35
C LYS A 378 -28.54 -1.04 6.11
N VAL A 379 -27.46 -1.80 6.26
CA VAL A 379 -26.50 -2.13 5.20
C VAL A 379 -26.53 -3.64 4.97
N THR A 380 -26.57 -4.05 3.70
CA THR A 380 -26.42 -5.45 3.30
C THR A 380 -24.93 -5.77 3.13
N LEU A 381 -24.46 -6.81 3.82
CA LEU A 381 -23.09 -7.29 3.77
C LEU A 381 -22.84 -8.22 2.58
N SER A 382 -21.58 -8.59 2.36
CA SER A 382 -21.17 -9.45 1.24
C SER A 382 -21.84 -10.82 1.22
N ASP A 383 -22.18 -11.37 2.39
CA ASP A 383 -22.90 -12.65 2.55
C ASP A 383 -24.43 -12.54 2.41
N GLY A 384 -24.95 -11.33 2.15
CA GLY A 384 -26.39 -11.04 2.04
C GLY A 384 -27.08 -10.77 3.38
N SER A 385 -26.39 -10.91 4.51
CA SER A 385 -26.92 -10.51 5.83
C SER A 385 -27.09 -8.99 5.92
N GLN A 386 -27.93 -8.53 6.85
CA GLN A 386 -28.14 -7.11 7.10
C GLN A 386 -27.58 -6.72 8.47
N THR A 387 -26.85 -5.60 8.52
CA THR A 387 -26.37 -4.97 9.76
C THR A 387 -26.84 -3.52 9.85
N GLY A 388 -26.95 -3.00 11.07
CA GLY A 388 -27.16 -1.57 11.29
C GLY A 388 -25.85 -0.79 11.09
N LEU A 389 -25.97 0.41 10.51
CA LEU A 389 -24.93 1.43 10.46
C LEU A 389 -25.45 2.66 11.20
N ASP A 390 -24.91 2.89 12.40
CA ASP A 390 -25.12 4.11 13.18
C ASP A 390 -23.93 5.05 13.01
N ILE A 391 -24.19 6.31 12.65
CA ILE A 391 -23.16 7.36 12.56
C ILE A 391 -23.39 8.36 13.68
N TYR A 392 -22.32 8.65 14.40
CA TYR A 392 -22.29 9.62 15.49
C TYR A 392 -21.44 10.82 15.07
N ASN A 393 -21.86 12.03 15.45
CA ASN A 393 -21.07 13.24 15.23
C ASN A 393 -19.92 13.36 16.25
N ASP A 394 -19.04 12.36 16.24
CA ASP A 394 -17.90 12.30 17.15
C ASP A 394 -16.85 13.36 16.78
N THR A 395 -16.22 13.95 17.79
CA THR A 395 -15.03 14.77 17.59
C THR A 395 -13.79 13.91 17.76
N VAL A 396 -13.01 13.80 16.69
CA VAL A 396 -11.78 13.02 16.61
C VAL A 396 -10.58 13.95 16.72
N ILE A 397 -9.64 13.59 17.59
CA ILE A 397 -8.46 14.40 17.88
C ILE A 397 -7.23 13.53 17.64
N GLY A 398 -6.27 14.02 16.86
CA GLY A 398 -4.99 13.36 16.62
C GLY A 398 -3.84 14.11 17.29
N TYR A 399 -2.89 13.35 17.82
CA TYR A 399 -1.71 13.85 18.51
C TYR A 399 -0.43 13.44 17.79
N ASN A 400 0.52 14.36 17.72
CA ASN A 400 1.84 14.12 17.14
C ASN A 400 2.77 13.40 18.13
N GLU A 401 4.04 13.27 17.77
CA GLU A 401 5.05 12.55 18.57
C GLU A 401 5.20 13.09 19.99
N LYS A 402 5.07 14.42 20.15
CA LYS A 402 5.21 15.12 21.42
C LYS A 402 3.92 15.14 22.24
N GLY A 403 2.87 14.44 21.79
CA GLY A 403 1.56 14.45 22.44
C GLY A 403 0.79 15.76 22.25
N LYS A 404 1.26 16.65 21.38
CA LYS A 404 0.56 17.89 21.02
C LYS A 404 -0.56 17.57 20.04
N GLU A 405 -1.73 18.16 20.28
CA GLU A 405 -2.85 18.10 19.34
C GLU A 405 -2.44 18.71 18.00
N CYS A 406 -2.48 17.89 16.95
CA CYS A 406 -2.12 18.30 15.58
C CYS A 406 -3.34 18.37 14.66
N VAL A 407 -4.47 17.79 15.08
CA VAL A 407 -5.73 17.80 14.33
C VAL A 407 -6.93 17.58 15.22
N ARG A 408 -8.02 18.27 14.89
CA ARG A 408 -9.35 18.08 15.46
C ARG A 408 -10.38 18.19 14.35
N THR A 409 -11.22 17.17 14.20
CA THR A 409 -12.28 17.14 13.20
C THR A 409 -13.53 16.48 13.77
N THR A 410 -14.69 16.79 13.22
CA THR A 410 -15.97 16.12 13.51
C THR A 410 -16.31 15.13 12.40
N VAL A 411 -17.16 14.15 12.69
CA VAL A 411 -17.69 13.23 11.66
C VAL A 411 -18.69 13.94 10.74
N ASP A 412 -19.50 14.84 11.30
CA ASP A 412 -20.32 15.75 10.50
C ASP A 412 -19.49 16.98 10.13
N GLU A 413 -19.19 17.16 8.84
CA GLU A 413 -18.53 18.38 8.37
C GLU A 413 -19.58 19.52 8.34
N PRO A 414 -19.35 20.63 9.05
CA PRO A 414 -20.30 21.74 9.06
C PRO A 414 -20.44 22.34 7.66
N MET A 415 -21.66 22.37 7.14
CA MET A 415 -21.94 23.08 5.90
C MET A 415 -21.86 24.59 6.13
N TYR A 416 -20.96 25.25 5.39
CA TYR A 416 -20.92 26.71 5.36
C TYR A 416 -21.87 27.23 4.28
N GLU A 417 -23.00 27.80 4.70
CA GLU A 417 -23.91 28.49 3.79
C GLU A 417 -23.37 29.90 3.51
N ARG A 418 -23.03 30.17 2.25
CA ARG A 418 -22.47 31.48 1.86
C ARG A 418 -23.53 32.58 2.03
N PRO A 419 -23.18 33.75 2.58
CA PRO A 419 -24.11 34.88 2.64
C PRO A 419 -24.59 35.30 1.23
N ASN A 420 -25.90 35.55 1.09
CA ASN A 420 -26.56 35.94 -0.18
C ASN A 420 -25.97 37.16 -0.89
N LYS A 421 -25.19 37.99 -0.17
CA LYS A 421 -24.60 39.24 -0.69
C LYS A 421 -23.57 39.04 -1.80
N HIS A 422 -22.99 37.83 -1.93
CA HIS A 422 -21.92 37.54 -2.89
C HIS A 422 -22.13 36.21 -3.61
N PHE A 423 -23.36 35.87 -4.02
CA PHE A 423 -23.67 34.57 -4.60
C PHE A 423 -22.81 34.22 -5.84
N ASN A 424 -22.37 35.24 -6.61
CA ASN A 424 -21.67 35.06 -7.89
C ASN A 424 -20.21 35.57 -7.95
N SER A 425 -19.59 36.01 -6.85
CA SER A 425 -18.15 36.34 -6.92
C SER A 425 -17.33 35.06 -6.72
N ILE A 426 -16.51 34.71 -7.72
CA ILE A 426 -15.45 33.70 -7.62
C ILE A 426 -14.28 34.31 -6.87
#